data_AF-U2E309-F1
#
_entry.id   AF-U2E309-F1
#
_cell.length_a   1.000
_cell.length_b   1.000
_cell.length_c   1.000
_cell.angle_alpha   90.00
_cell.angle_beta   90.00
_cell.angle_gamma   90.00
#
_symmetry.space_group_name_H-M   'P 1'
#
loop_
_entity.id
_entity.type
_entity.pdbx_description
1 polymer ?
#
loop_
_entity_poly.entity_id
_entity_poly.type
_entity_poly.pdbx_seq_one_letter_code
_entity_poly.pdbx_strand_id
1 'polypeptide(L)'
;MIAKMKKLTFLVYHKEYEVFLNSLRELGVVHIVEKQQGIAENAELQDNIRLSNRLLATLKMLQRQPHEKDAVVVTKGGTAARGLQVLDEVDTLQAEHGRLQMELQGYAKERAALQVWGDFEPENIRRLEKAGYVVGFYSCSERAYKEGWQNEYNAMVVNRISSKVYFITVTKKGQEIDLDIEQSKLSAYSLTHLEMLYNTTEQAINEIEKKLVLLSETETSSLEAAIKEIQSRIEFSKVMLSTEQTVGDKLKLIEGWIPVAAQPAVEAFLNKSHAYYEIADPVPEDNVPILLNNKGLFAWFEPICKLYMLPKYNEIDLTPFFAPFFMVFFGLCLGDSGYGLFLFIGATIYRFVAKKISSSMKSILSLIQVLGASTFFAGLLTGIFFGANIYDLDWPFVQKLKELVYLDNNQMFRLSLILGAIQIMFGMILKAVNQTIQFGFKYAVATIGWIILLLSTAFSVLFPGVMPLGSTPHLVILCICAVMIFFYNSPGKNIFLNIGLGFWDSYNMATGLLGDILSYVRLFALGLSGGILAGVFNSLAVGMSPDNAIIGPIIMVLIFVIGHAINMFMNVLGAMVHPMRLTFVEFFKNSGYEGGGKEYKPFKS
;
A
#
# COMPACT_ATOMS: atom_id res chain seq x y z
N MET A 1 18.19 0.93 -17.41
CA MET A 1 19.66 0.86 -17.26
C MET A 1 20.04 1.68 -16.04
N ILE A 2 20.91 1.15 -15.19
CA ILE A 2 21.32 1.82 -13.94
C ILE A 2 22.27 2.98 -14.30
N ALA A 3 22.02 4.16 -13.73
CA ALA A 3 22.93 5.28 -13.87
C ALA A 3 24.25 5.00 -13.13
N LYS A 4 25.38 5.25 -13.79
CA LYS A 4 26.70 5.14 -13.14
C LYS A 4 26.79 6.15 -12.00
N MET A 5 27.26 5.68 -10.85
CA MET A 5 27.46 6.47 -9.64
C MET A 5 28.95 6.68 -9.39
N LYS A 6 29.29 7.78 -8.72
CA LYS A 6 30.61 8.05 -8.17
C LYS A 6 30.52 8.27 -6.67
N LYS A 7 31.54 7.80 -5.94
CA LYS A 7 31.69 8.04 -4.51
C LYS A 7 32.31 9.41 -4.32
N LEU A 8 31.69 10.22 -3.46
CA LEU A 8 32.20 11.50 -3.00
C LEU A 8 32.56 11.37 -1.54
N THR A 9 33.77 11.77 -1.20
CA THR A 9 34.23 11.90 0.17
C THR A 9 34.54 13.36 0.43
N PHE A 10 33.93 13.93 1.47
CA PHE A 10 34.13 15.31 1.88
C PHE A 10 34.85 15.37 3.22
N LEU A 11 35.85 16.25 3.31
CA LEU A 11 36.46 16.65 4.58
C LEU A 11 36.11 18.11 4.84
N VAL A 12 35.25 18.32 5.85
CA VAL A 12 34.75 19.66 6.20
C VAL A 12 35.11 19.99 7.64
N TYR A 13 35.52 21.24 7.86
CA TYR A 13 35.80 21.73 9.20
C TYR A 13 34.49 21.89 9.99
N HIS A 14 34.46 21.44 11.25
CA HIS A 14 33.24 21.39 12.08
C HIS A 14 32.44 22.71 12.16
N LYS A 15 33.10 23.89 12.11
CA LYS A 15 32.42 25.20 12.16
C LYS A 15 31.70 25.58 10.87
N GLU A 16 32.14 25.06 9.73
CA GLU A 16 31.56 25.36 8.41
C GLU A 16 30.60 24.26 7.95
N TYR A 17 30.50 23.19 8.73
CA TYR A 17 29.76 21.98 8.40
C TYR A 17 28.26 22.21 8.16
N GLU A 18 27.60 23.02 8.99
CA GLU A 18 26.17 23.30 8.84
C GLU A 18 25.87 24.12 7.58
N VAL A 19 26.71 25.13 7.31
CA VAL A 19 26.61 25.96 6.10
C VAL A 19 26.81 25.09 4.86
N PHE A 20 27.83 24.23 4.88
CA PHE A 20 28.13 23.31 3.78
C PHE A 20 26.99 22.32 3.51
N LEU A 21 26.41 21.71 4.55
CA LEU A 21 25.28 20.79 4.40
C LEU A 21 24.03 21.48 3.84
N ASN A 22 23.74 22.71 4.29
CA ASN A 22 22.61 23.47 3.77
C ASN A 22 22.80 23.81 2.29
N SER A 23 24.00 24.21 1.88
CA SER A 23 24.28 24.45 0.46
C SER A 23 24.26 23.16 -0.38
N LEU A 24 24.67 22.03 0.18
CA LEU A 24 24.58 20.71 -0.47
C LEU A 24 23.12 20.23 -0.60
N ARG A 25 22.28 20.56 0.38
CA ARG A 25 20.83 20.33 0.36
C ARG A 25 20.11 21.15 -0.71
N GLU A 26 20.47 22.42 -0.87
CA GLU A 26 19.93 23.28 -1.94
C GLU A 26 20.29 22.73 -3.31
N LEU A 27 21.51 22.22 -3.46
CA LEU A 27 21.97 21.63 -4.70
C LEU A 27 21.23 20.32 -5.00
N GLY A 28 20.90 19.53 -3.98
CA GLY A 28 19.89 18.50 -4.10
C GLY A 28 20.29 17.27 -4.90
N VAL A 29 21.59 17.02 -5.12
CA VAL A 29 22.03 15.93 -6.01
C VAL A 29 22.93 14.90 -5.34
N VAL A 30 23.12 14.95 -4.03
CA VAL A 30 24.01 14.02 -3.33
C VAL A 30 23.19 13.10 -2.44
N HIS A 31 23.35 11.79 -2.58
CA HIS A 31 22.81 10.82 -1.64
C HIS A 31 23.85 10.54 -0.56
N ILE A 32 23.57 10.92 0.68
CA ILE A 32 24.52 10.80 1.79
C ILE A 32 24.43 9.39 2.39
N VAL A 33 25.56 8.77 2.69
CA VAL A 33 25.60 7.45 3.34
C VAL A 33 25.23 7.62 4.82
N GLU A 34 24.05 7.15 5.19
CA GLU A 34 23.62 7.14 6.59
C GLU A 34 24.32 6.00 7.36
N LYS A 35 25.09 6.34 8.40
CA LYS A 35 25.64 5.38 9.38
C LYS A 35 24.73 5.41 10.62
N GLN A 36 24.34 4.24 11.14
CA GLN A 36 23.36 4.11 12.23
C GLN A 36 23.83 4.62 13.61
N GLN A 37 25.07 5.09 13.73
CA GLN A 37 25.65 5.55 14.99
C GLN A 37 25.04 6.89 15.44
N GLY A 38 24.69 7.01 16.73
CA GLY A 38 24.27 8.28 17.35
C GLY A 38 22.79 8.67 17.24
N ILE A 39 21.96 7.96 16.45
CA ILE A 39 20.52 8.27 16.29
C ILE A 39 19.72 8.07 17.59
N ALA A 40 20.12 7.10 18.42
CA ALA A 40 19.46 6.80 19.69
C ALA A 40 19.85 7.78 20.82
N GLU A 41 20.99 8.46 20.70
CA GLU A 41 21.57 9.31 21.76
C GLU A 41 21.18 10.79 21.60
N ASN A 42 20.72 11.21 20.41
CA ASN A 42 20.33 12.59 20.15
C ASN A 42 18.86 12.86 20.54
N ALA A 43 18.67 13.54 21.68
CA ALA A 43 17.36 13.93 22.21
C ALA A 43 16.57 14.84 21.25
N GLU A 44 17.24 15.78 20.57
CA GLU A 44 16.59 16.71 19.64
C GLU A 44 16.04 15.99 18.40
N LEU A 45 16.76 14.98 17.90
CA LEU A 45 16.27 14.14 16.80
C LEU A 45 15.04 13.33 17.22
N GLN A 46 15.04 12.76 18.43
CA GLN A 46 13.89 12.02 18.97
C GLN A 46 12.67 12.93 19.15
N ASP A 47 12.87 14.16 19.63
CA ASP A 47 11.79 15.14 19.80
C ASP A 47 11.22 15.58 18.45
N ASN A 48 12.06 15.83 17.44
CA ASN A 48 11.60 16.13 16.09
C ASN A 48 10.82 14.95 15.46
N ILE A 49 11.27 13.70 15.68
CA ILE A 49 10.54 12.50 15.22
C ILE A 49 9.16 12.40 15.90
N ARG A 50 9.09 12.61 17.23
CA ARG A 50 7.84 12.63 17.98
C ARG A 50 6.90 13.72 17.47
N LEU A 51 7.43 14.92 17.23
CA LEU A 51 6.66 16.06 16.71
C LEU A 51 6.15 15.78 15.29
N SER A 52 6.96 15.21 14.40
CA SER A 52 6.51 14.80 13.06
C SER A 52 5.38 13.76 13.13
N ASN A 53 5.47 12.80 14.05
CA ASN A 53 4.42 11.79 14.23
C ASN A 53 3.13 12.41 14.77
N ARG A 54 3.22 13.37 15.70
CA ARG A 54 2.06 14.14 16.20
C ARG A 54 1.39 14.92 15.07
N LEU A 55 2.15 15.70 14.30
CA LEU A 55 1.62 16.46 13.15
C LEU A 55 0.92 15.56 12.12
N LEU A 56 1.50 14.39 11.81
CA LEU A 56 0.88 13.42 10.89
C LEU A 56 -0.41 12.81 11.44
N ALA A 57 -0.48 12.56 12.76
CA ALA A 57 -1.69 12.07 13.42
C ALA A 57 -2.80 13.13 13.36
N THR A 58 -2.47 14.39 13.68
CA THR A 58 -3.40 15.53 13.62
C THR A 58 -3.91 15.75 12.20
N LEU A 59 -3.04 15.72 11.19
CA LEU A 59 -3.44 15.82 9.78
C LEU A 59 -4.43 14.71 9.38
N LYS A 60 -4.11 13.45 9.71
CA LYS A 60 -5.00 12.31 9.42
C LYS A 60 -6.35 12.42 10.13
N MET A 61 -6.37 12.99 11.32
CA MET A 61 -7.60 13.20 12.06
C MET A 61 -8.46 14.28 11.42
N LEU A 62 -7.87 15.43 11.07
CA LEU A 62 -8.58 16.52 10.41
C LEU A 62 -9.12 16.08 9.04
N GLN A 63 -8.39 15.23 8.30
CA GLN A 63 -8.86 14.65 7.03
C GLN A 63 -10.03 13.66 7.17
N ARG A 64 -10.30 13.15 8.38
CA ARG A 64 -11.43 12.25 8.66
C ARG A 64 -12.69 12.99 9.10
N GLN A 65 -12.61 14.29 9.37
CA GLN A 65 -13.77 15.11 9.71
C GLN A 65 -14.72 15.19 8.51
N PRO A 66 -16.04 15.17 8.74
CA PRO A 66 -17.03 15.32 7.67
C PRO A 66 -16.97 16.75 7.12
N HIS A 67 -16.43 16.91 5.91
CA HIS A 67 -16.43 18.19 5.21
C HIS A 67 -17.81 18.51 4.62
N GLU A 68 -18.21 19.78 4.64
CA GLU A 68 -19.37 20.24 3.86
C GLU A 68 -19.09 20.07 2.35
N LYS A 69 -20.13 19.70 1.59
CA LYS A 69 -20.05 19.34 0.16
C LYS A 69 -19.48 20.43 -0.76
N ASP A 70 -19.35 21.67 -0.29
CA ASP A 70 -18.91 22.84 -1.05
C ASP A 70 -17.69 23.58 -0.44
N ALA A 71 -17.03 23.02 0.58
CA ALA A 71 -15.89 23.68 1.23
C ALA A 71 -14.63 23.68 0.34
N VAL A 72 -14.15 24.86 -0.02
CA VAL A 72 -12.88 25.04 -0.75
C VAL A 72 -11.73 24.88 0.23
N VAL A 73 -11.14 23.69 0.29
CA VAL A 73 -9.90 23.47 1.04
C VAL A 73 -8.81 24.40 0.51
N VAL A 74 -8.29 25.28 1.36
CA VAL A 74 -7.25 26.23 0.98
C VAL A 74 -5.94 25.47 0.78
N THR A 75 -5.60 25.23 -0.48
CA THR A 75 -4.46 24.37 -0.87
C THR A 75 -3.13 25.12 -1.01
N LYS A 76 -3.06 26.44 -0.73
CA LYS A 76 -1.84 27.23 -0.89
C LYS A 76 -1.74 28.35 0.15
N GLY A 77 -0.55 28.49 0.75
CA GLY A 77 -0.17 29.66 1.55
C GLY A 77 0.24 29.39 3.01
N GLY A 78 0.23 28.14 3.45
CA GLY A 78 0.55 27.80 4.84
C GLY A 78 2.02 28.02 5.23
N THR A 79 2.25 28.47 6.46
CA THR A 79 3.59 28.60 7.07
C THR A 79 3.78 27.54 8.15
N ALA A 80 5.01 27.04 8.32
CA ALA A 80 5.30 26.02 9.31
C ALA A 80 5.07 26.48 10.75
N ALA A 81 5.32 27.76 11.05
CA ALA A 81 5.04 28.36 12.35
C ALA A 81 3.53 28.33 12.67
N ARG A 82 2.66 28.60 11.68
CA ARG A 82 1.22 28.46 11.85
C ARG A 82 0.81 26.99 12.02
N GLY A 83 1.43 26.07 11.28
CA GLY A 83 1.16 24.64 11.43
C GLY A 83 1.45 24.09 12.84
N LEU A 84 2.49 24.60 13.51
CA LEU A 84 2.78 24.27 14.92
C LEU A 84 1.74 24.86 15.89
N GLN A 85 1.28 26.09 15.67
CA GLN A 85 0.21 26.69 16.47
C GLN A 85 -1.11 25.93 16.31
N VAL A 86 -1.42 25.50 15.08
CA VAL A 86 -2.62 24.70 14.78
C VAL A 86 -2.55 23.35 15.47
N LEU A 87 -1.37 22.73 15.59
CA LEU A 87 -1.20 21.50 16.38
C LEU A 87 -1.63 21.73 17.84
N ASP A 88 -1.13 22.79 18.48
CA ASP A 88 -1.46 23.10 19.87
C ASP A 88 -2.94 23.49 20.03
N GLU A 89 -3.50 24.27 19.10
CA GLU A 89 -4.93 24.61 19.07
C GLU A 89 -5.79 23.33 18.97
N VAL A 90 -5.45 22.40 18.08
CA VAL A 90 -6.19 21.14 17.94
C VAL A 90 -6.07 20.29 19.20
N ASP A 91 -4.88 20.17 19.78
CA ASP A 91 -4.67 19.40 21.01
C ASP A 91 -5.49 19.99 22.18
N THR A 92 -5.58 21.32 22.30
CA THR A 92 -6.40 21.97 23.33
C THR A 92 -7.89 21.72 23.12
N LEU A 93 -8.38 21.85 21.88
CA LEU A 93 -9.77 21.58 21.53
C LEU A 93 -10.14 20.11 21.77
N GLN A 94 -9.24 19.18 21.48
CA GLN A 94 -9.47 17.75 21.74
C GLN A 94 -9.51 17.43 23.23
N ALA A 95 -8.62 18.02 24.03
CA ALA A 95 -8.63 17.85 25.48
C ALA A 95 -9.94 18.40 26.07
N GLU A 96 -10.40 19.56 25.60
CA GLU A 96 -11.68 20.13 26.01
C GLU A 96 -12.89 19.30 25.57
N HIS A 97 -12.89 18.83 24.33
CA HIS A 97 -13.92 17.94 23.81
C HIS A 97 -14.02 16.67 24.66
N GLY A 98 -12.89 16.04 24.98
CA GLY A 98 -12.84 14.85 25.84
C GLY A 98 -13.39 15.12 27.25
N ARG A 99 -13.05 16.26 27.86
CA ARG A 99 -13.57 16.66 29.17
C ARG A 99 -15.09 16.84 29.13
N LEU A 100 -15.60 17.64 28.19
CA LEU A 100 -17.03 17.92 28.05
C LEU A 100 -17.83 16.66 27.73
N GLN A 101 -17.28 15.75 26.93
CA GLN A 101 -17.94 14.49 26.59
C GLN A 101 -18.06 13.56 27.81
N MET A 102 -17.05 13.54 28.70
CA MET A 102 -17.15 12.84 29.99
C MET A 102 -18.20 13.47 30.91
N GLU A 103 -18.26 14.81 30.99
CA GLU A 103 -19.28 15.53 31.75
C GLU A 103 -20.70 15.27 31.22
N LEU A 104 -20.89 15.30 29.89
CA LEU A 104 -22.16 15.01 29.24
C LEU A 104 -22.64 13.58 29.55
N GLN A 105 -21.75 12.59 29.55
CA GLN A 105 -22.09 11.21 29.95
C GLN A 105 -22.48 11.13 31.44
N GLY A 106 -21.80 11.89 32.30
CA GLY A 106 -22.17 12.04 33.71
C GLY A 106 -23.58 12.60 33.86
N TYR A 107 -23.88 13.72 33.21
CA TYR A 107 -25.21 14.34 33.22
C TYR A 107 -26.28 13.45 32.61
N ALA A 108 -25.98 12.71 31.54
CA ALA A 108 -26.93 11.76 30.95
C ALA A 108 -27.32 10.64 31.93
N LYS A 109 -26.34 10.11 32.67
CA LYS A 109 -26.56 9.08 33.68
C LYS A 109 -27.36 9.61 34.87
N GLU A 110 -27.03 10.81 35.36
CA GLU A 110 -27.77 11.46 36.44
C GLU A 110 -29.21 11.81 36.02
N ARG A 111 -29.39 12.33 34.80
CA ARG A 111 -30.71 12.62 34.21
C ARG A 111 -31.55 11.35 34.12
N ALA A 112 -31.01 10.25 33.61
CA ALA A 112 -31.73 8.98 33.51
C ALA A 112 -32.12 8.42 34.88
N ALA A 113 -31.26 8.62 35.90
CA ALA A 113 -31.57 8.22 37.27
C ALA A 113 -32.71 9.07 37.88
N LEU A 114 -32.74 10.38 37.61
CA LEU A 114 -33.78 11.29 38.11
C LEU A 114 -35.11 11.22 37.36
N GLN A 115 -35.08 10.94 36.06
CA GLN A 115 -36.28 10.89 35.21
C GLN A 115 -37.32 9.88 35.72
N VAL A 116 -36.87 8.85 36.43
CA VAL A 116 -37.73 7.86 37.06
C VAL A 116 -38.57 8.44 38.20
N TRP A 117 -38.05 9.45 38.90
CA TRP A 117 -38.65 10.07 40.08
C TRP A 117 -39.48 11.32 39.78
N GLY A 118 -39.38 11.85 38.55
CA GLY A 118 -40.03 13.09 38.15
C GLY A 118 -39.22 14.35 38.52
N ASP A 119 -39.76 15.52 38.19
CA ASP A 119 -39.11 16.80 38.50
C ASP A 119 -39.51 17.28 39.90
N PHE A 120 -38.51 17.51 40.74
CA PHE A 120 -38.69 18.07 42.08
C PHE A 120 -37.48 18.92 42.45
N GLU A 121 -37.70 19.98 43.22
CA GLU A 121 -36.63 20.80 43.75
C GLU A 121 -36.01 20.16 45.00
N PRO A 122 -34.69 19.92 45.03
CA PRO A 122 -34.00 19.40 46.22
C PRO A 122 -34.18 20.27 47.47
N GLU A 123 -34.44 21.57 47.31
CA GLU A 123 -34.72 22.48 48.43
C GLU A 123 -36.01 22.12 49.18
N ASN A 124 -37.04 21.63 48.48
CA ASN A 124 -38.29 21.22 49.13
C ASN A 124 -38.10 19.96 49.99
N ILE A 125 -37.22 19.05 49.59
CA ILE A 125 -36.82 17.89 50.40
C ILE A 125 -36.05 18.33 51.65
N ARG A 126 -35.11 19.28 51.50
CA ARG A 126 -34.38 19.86 52.65
C ARG A 126 -35.30 20.61 53.62
N ARG A 127 -36.37 21.25 53.11
CA ARG A 127 -37.40 21.89 53.96
C ARG A 127 -38.18 20.86 54.78
N LEU A 128 -38.52 19.71 54.19
CA LEU A 128 -39.17 18.60 54.89
C LEU A 128 -38.24 18.00 55.97
N GLU A 129 -36.95 17.85 55.68
CA GLU A 129 -35.96 17.38 56.64
C GLU A 129 -35.81 18.33 57.84
N LYS A 130 -35.80 19.66 57.58
CA LYS A 130 -35.81 20.69 58.63
C LYS A 130 -37.09 20.68 59.46
N ALA A 131 -38.22 20.30 58.87
CA ALA A 131 -39.50 20.14 59.56
C ALA A 131 -39.62 18.81 60.33
N GLY A 132 -38.58 17.97 60.32
CA GLY A 132 -38.53 16.71 61.08
C GLY A 132 -39.04 15.48 60.33
N TYR A 133 -39.22 15.56 59.01
CA TYR A 133 -39.63 14.45 58.14
C TYR A 133 -38.49 13.98 57.25
N VAL A 134 -38.22 12.68 57.21
CA VAL A 134 -37.20 12.08 56.34
C VAL A 134 -37.90 11.45 55.14
N VAL A 135 -37.42 11.78 53.94
CA VAL A 135 -37.93 11.26 52.68
C VAL A 135 -36.93 10.23 52.14
N GLY A 136 -37.32 8.95 52.11
CA GLY A 136 -36.48 7.86 51.62
C GLY A 136 -36.88 7.41 50.21
N PHE A 137 -35.92 7.32 49.30
CA PHE A 137 -36.11 6.91 47.90
C PHE A 137 -35.67 5.45 47.71
N TYR A 138 -36.62 4.57 47.42
CA TYR A 138 -36.39 3.13 47.34
C TYR A 138 -36.85 2.55 46.00
N SER A 139 -36.06 1.62 45.45
CA SER A 139 -36.42 0.86 44.26
C SER A 139 -36.43 -0.63 44.56
N CYS A 140 -37.53 -1.32 44.24
CA CYS A 140 -37.62 -2.78 44.40
C CYS A 140 -38.16 -3.45 43.14
N SER A 141 -38.01 -4.77 43.01
CA SER A 141 -38.71 -5.53 41.98
C SER A 141 -40.20 -5.59 42.29
N GLU A 142 -41.04 -5.68 41.26
CA GLU A 142 -42.50 -5.71 41.42
C GLU A 142 -42.99 -6.88 42.30
N ARG A 143 -42.28 -8.02 42.28
CA ARG A 143 -42.57 -9.19 43.14
C ARG A 143 -42.20 -8.99 44.61
N ALA A 144 -41.27 -8.08 44.91
CA ALA A 144 -40.79 -7.81 46.26
C ALA A 144 -41.58 -6.69 46.96
N TYR A 145 -42.43 -5.96 46.22
CA TYR A 145 -43.24 -4.88 46.78
C TYR A 145 -44.39 -5.45 47.63
N LYS A 146 -44.47 -5.06 48.90
CA LYS A 146 -45.57 -5.45 49.81
C LYS A 146 -46.57 -4.30 49.94
N GLU A 147 -47.86 -4.57 49.69
CA GLU A 147 -48.92 -3.57 49.81
C GLU A 147 -49.05 -2.98 51.24
N GLY A 148 -48.64 -3.73 52.27
CA GLY A 148 -48.61 -3.27 53.66
C GLY A 148 -47.72 -2.05 53.94
N TRP A 149 -46.72 -1.78 53.08
CA TRP A 149 -45.83 -0.62 53.25
C TRP A 149 -46.53 0.73 53.05
N GLN A 150 -47.68 0.75 52.36
CA GLN A 150 -48.49 1.96 52.23
C GLN A 150 -49.06 2.43 53.58
N ASN A 151 -49.42 1.49 54.45
CA ASN A 151 -50.04 1.77 55.75
C ASN A 151 -49.01 1.91 56.88
N GLU A 152 -47.87 1.20 56.81
CA GLU A 152 -46.84 1.21 57.86
C GLU A 152 -45.81 2.35 57.72
N TYR A 153 -45.40 2.67 56.49
CA TYR A 153 -44.30 3.61 56.22
C TYR A 153 -44.71 4.80 55.33
N ASN A 154 -46.01 4.97 55.11
CA ASN A 154 -46.57 5.95 54.17
C ASN A 154 -45.91 5.87 52.79
N ALA A 155 -45.68 4.65 52.29
CA ALA A 155 -45.02 4.42 51.00
C ALA A 155 -45.92 4.86 49.84
N MET A 156 -45.44 5.79 49.01
CA MET A 156 -46.12 6.28 47.81
C MET A 156 -45.36 5.84 46.56
N VAL A 157 -46.03 5.12 45.66
CA VAL A 157 -45.43 4.67 44.39
C VAL A 157 -45.34 5.86 43.44
N VAL A 158 -44.14 6.16 42.96
CA VAL A 158 -43.86 7.26 42.03
C VAL A 158 -43.94 6.77 40.58
N ASN A 159 -43.33 5.62 40.27
CA ASN A 159 -43.30 5.10 38.91
C ASN A 159 -43.11 3.57 38.85
N ARG A 160 -43.55 2.95 37.76
CA ARG A 160 -43.38 1.52 37.46
C ARG A 160 -42.76 1.37 36.08
N ILE A 161 -41.46 1.02 36.03
CA ILE A 161 -40.72 0.90 34.77
C ILE A 161 -40.00 -0.45 34.73
N SER A 162 -40.18 -1.20 33.65
CA SER A 162 -39.47 -2.46 33.35
C SER A 162 -39.40 -3.45 34.54
N SER A 163 -40.54 -3.72 35.17
CA SER A 163 -40.69 -4.67 36.31
C SER A 163 -40.00 -4.24 37.62
N LYS A 164 -39.60 -2.96 37.74
CA LYS A 164 -39.20 -2.31 38.99
C LYS A 164 -40.23 -1.27 39.43
N VAL A 165 -40.49 -1.22 40.73
CA VAL A 165 -41.37 -0.25 41.39
C VAL A 165 -40.49 0.74 42.15
N TYR A 166 -40.69 2.02 41.85
CA TYR A 166 -40.01 3.14 42.50
C TYR A 166 -41.01 3.80 43.45
N PHE A 167 -40.68 3.85 44.75
CA PHE A 167 -41.56 4.40 45.76
C PHE A 167 -40.78 5.26 46.77
N ILE A 168 -41.48 6.22 47.34
CA ILE A 168 -40.96 7.14 48.35
C ILE A 168 -41.66 6.86 49.68
N THR A 169 -40.92 6.88 50.78
CA THR A 169 -41.50 6.84 52.14
C THR A 169 -41.28 8.19 52.81
N VAL A 170 -42.26 8.63 53.61
CA VAL A 170 -42.18 9.88 54.38
C VAL A 170 -42.41 9.56 55.85
N THR A 171 -41.36 9.55 56.66
CA THR A 171 -41.40 9.17 58.08
C THR A 171 -40.87 10.28 58.97
N LYS A 172 -41.19 10.24 60.27
CA LYS A 172 -40.65 11.21 61.23
C LYS A 172 -39.22 10.82 61.65
N LYS A 173 -38.38 11.83 61.87
CA LYS A 173 -36.97 11.67 62.26
C LYS A 173 -36.87 10.83 63.55
N GLY A 174 -36.30 9.62 63.44
CA GLY A 174 -36.15 8.67 64.55
C GLY A 174 -36.83 7.30 64.37
N GLN A 175 -37.60 7.09 63.29
CA GLN A 175 -38.10 5.78 62.89
C GLN A 175 -37.04 5.09 62.01
N GLU A 176 -36.37 4.06 62.50
CA GLU A 176 -35.46 3.25 61.68
C GLU A 176 -36.30 2.38 60.74
N ILE A 177 -36.10 2.61 59.44
CA ILE A 177 -36.71 1.82 58.38
C ILE A 177 -35.67 0.77 57.96
N ASP A 178 -35.79 -0.45 58.49
CA ASP A 178 -34.99 -1.59 58.06
C ASP A 178 -35.63 -2.23 56.83
N LEU A 179 -35.49 -1.54 55.69
CA LEU A 179 -35.82 -2.10 54.38
C LEU A 179 -34.52 -2.61 53.77
N ASP A 180 -34.45 -3.93 53.56
CA ASP A 180 -33.35 -4.67 52.92
C ASP A 180 -33.31 -4.38 51.39
N ILE A 181 -33.41 -3.10 51.02
CA ILE A 181 -33.69 -2.59 49.69
C ILE A 181 -32.75 -1.42 49.39
N GLU A 182 -32.21 -1.39 48.17
CA GLU A 182 -31.28 -0.34 47.73
C GLU A 182 -31.91 1.06 47.84
N GLN A 183 -31.34 1.89 48.71
CA GLN A 183 -31.64 3.31 48.80
C GLN A 183 -30.91 4.06 47.68
N SER A 184 -31.66 4.69 46.78
CA SER A 184 -31.04 5.49 45.72
C SER A 184 -30.54 6.81 46.28
N LYS A 185 -29.26 7.15 46.05
CA LYS A 185 -28.72 8.46 46.41
C LYS A 185 -29.25 9.51 45.44
N LEU A 186 -29.87 10.55 45.99
CA LEU A 186 -30.31 11.72 45.24
C LEU A 186 -29.11 12.51 44.71
N SER A 187 -29.22 12.99 43.48
CA SER A 187 -28.34 14.02 42.93
C SER A 187 -28.60 15.36 43.63
N ALA A 188 -27.60 16.23 43.62
CA ALA A 188 -27.70 17.56 44.24
C ALA A 188 -28.54 18.57 43.44
N TYR A 189 -28.89 18.23 42.20
CA TYR A 189 -29.53 19.12 41.22
C TYR A 189 -30.95 18.62 40.85
N SER A 190 -31.84 19.55 40.50
CA SER A 190 -33.15 19.22 39.93
C SER A 190 -33.03 18.70 38.50
N LEU A 191 -34.08 18.03 38.01
CA LEU A 191 -34.11 17.50 36.66
C LEU A 191 -34.03 18.62 35.61
N THR A 192 -34.74 19.74 35.83
CA THR A 192 -34.68 20.93 34.96
C THR A 192 -33.26 21.52 34.88
N HIS A 193 -32.54 21.55 36.00
CA HIS A 193 -31.17 22.10 36.03
C HIS A 193 -30.18 21.18 35.32
N LEU A 194 -30.32 19.86 35.47
CA LEU A 194 -29.50 18.88 34.74
C LEU A 194 -29.79 18.87 33.24
N GLU A 195 -31.04 19.09 32.82
CA GLU A 195 -31.36 19.27 31.40
C GLU A 195 -30.72 20.54 30.82
N MET A 196 -30.69 21.63 31.59
CA MET A 196 -29.97 22.85 31.19
C MET A 196 -28.47 22.59 31.04
N LEU A 197 -27.84 21.93 32.02
CA LEU A 197 -26.41 21.58 31.98
C LEU A 197 -26.09 20.63 30.82
N TYR A 198 -26.96 19.64 30.57
CA TYR A 198 -26.82 18.73 29.45
C TYR A 198 -26.87 19.47 28.11
N ASN A 199 -27.88 20.30 27.89
CA ASN A 199 -28.05 21.04 26.63
C ASN A 199 -26.93 22.06 26.41
N THR A 200 -26.48 22.76 27.45
CA THR A 200 -25.36 23.72 27.33
C THR A 200 -24.04 23.03 27.04
N THR A 201 -23.79 21.87 27.66
CA THR A 201 -22.59 21.05 27.40
C THR A 201 -22.63 20.47 25.98
N GLU A 202 -23.78 20.00 25.52
CA GLU A 202 -23.98 19.51 24.15
C GLU A 202 -23.76 20.62 23.10
N GLN A 203 -24.23 21.84 23.38
CA GLN A 203 -23.95 23.00 22.54
C GLN A 203 -22.46 23.34 22.49
N ALA A 204 -21.76 23.31 23.63
CA ALA A 204 -20.32 23.55 23.68
C ALA A 204 -19.51 22.51 22.89
N ILE A 205 -19.91 21.23 22.94
CA ILE A 205 -19.31 20.16 22.13
C ILE A 205 -19.52 20.44 20.64
N ASN A 206 -20.74 20.78 20.22
CA ASN A 206 -21.04 21.12 18.83
C ASN A 206 -20.26 22.36 18.34
N GLU A 207 -20.00 23.34 19.19
CA GLU A 207 -19.14 24.49 18.84
C GLU A 207 -17.68 24.08 18.63
N ILE A 208 -17.15 23.15 19.45
CA ILE A 208 -15.79 22.62 19.29
C ILE A 208 -15.69 21.80 18.00
N GLU A 209 -16.66 20.95 17.69
CA GLU A 209 -16.70 20.19 16.44
C GLU A 209 -16.68 21.12 15.23
N LYS A 210 -17.49 22.19 15.24
CA LYS A 210 -17.48 23.22 14.18
C LYS A 210 -16.11 23.90 14.04
N LYS A 211 -15.43 24.21 15.14
CA LYS A 211 -14.07 24.77 15.12
C LYS A 211 -13.06 23.79 14.51
N LEU A 212 -13.17 22.49 14.83
CA LEU A 212 -12.30 21.46 14.25
C LEU A 212 -12.52 21.29 12.74
N VAL A 213 -13.77 21.35 12.28
CA VAL A 213 -14.10 21.34 10.85
C VAL A 213 -13.53 22.57 10.15
N LEU A 214 -13.70 23.78 10.73
CA LEU A 214 -13.12 25.01 10.17
C LEU A 214 -11.58 24.93 10.04
N LEU A 215 -10.90 24.41 11.06
CA LEU A 215 -9.44 24.21 11.04
C LEU A 215 -9.02 23.19 9.97
N SER A 216 -9.83 22.14 9.74
CA SER A 216 -9.55 21.14 8.71
C SER A 216 -9.59 21.72 7.29
N GLU A 217 -10.46 22.69 7.04
CA GLU A 217 -10.66 23.32 5.73
C GLU A 217 -9.62 24.40 5.43
N THR A 218 -9.19 25.12 6.47
CA THR A 218 -8.34 26.31 6.34
C THR A 218 -6.84 26.02 6.49
N GLU A 219 -6.46 25.11 7.39
CA GLU A 219 -5.07 25.00 7.88
C GLU A 219 -4.39 23.66 7.54
N THR A 220 -5.03 22.80 6.75
CA THR A 220 -4.42 21.56 6.24
C THR A 220 -3.12 21.83 5.48
N SER A 221 -3.05 22.91 4.71
CA SER A 221 -1.83 23.31 3.99
C SER A 221 -0.70 23.81 4.91
N SER A 222 -1.03 24.45 6.04
CA SER A 222 -0.06 24.89 7.06
C SER A 222 0.53 23.70 7.82
N LEU A 223 -0.29 22.70 8.13
CA LEU A 223 0.16 21.44 8.73
C LEU A 223 1.09 20.66 7.79
N GLU A 224 0.76 20.56 6.50
CA GLU A 224 1.62 19.93 5.50
C GLU A 224 2.98 20.65 5.37
N ALA A 225 2.99 21.98 5.42
CA ALA A 225 4.22 22.77 5.40
C ALA A 225 5.08 22.51 6.65
N ALA A 226 4.47 22.46 7.84
CA ALA A 226 5.17 22.13 9.08
C ALA A 226 5.74 20.70 9.06
N ILE A 227 4.98 19.72 8.56
CA ILE A 227 5.45 18.34 8.40
C ILE A 227 6.67 18.29 7.49
N LYS A 228 6.63 18.98 6.34
CA LYS A 228 7.74 19.02 5.40
C LYS A 228 9.00 19.61 6.03
N GLU A 229 8.86 20.72 6.76
CA GLU A 229 9.99 21.36 7.43
C GLU A 229 10.61 20.45 8.50
N ILE A 230 9.80 19.86 9.37
CA ILE A 230 10.28 18.98 10.44
C ILE A 230 10.92 17.72 9.86
N GLN A 231 10.36 17.13 8.79
CA GLN A 231 11.00 16.02 8.08
C GLN A 231 12.36 16.41 7.50
N SER A 232 12.47 17.61 6.91
CA SER A 232 13.74 18.13 6.43
C SER A 232 14.76 18.33 7.56
N ARG A 233 14.32 18.77 8.75
CA ARG A 233 15.17 18.87 9.94
C ARG A 233 15.62 17.48 10.44
N ILE A 234 14.71 16.50 10.48
CA ILE A 234 15.04 15.10 10.83
C ILE A 234 16.09 14.53 9.87
N GLU A 235 15.91 14.71 8.56
CA GLU A 235 16.91 14.28 7.56
C GLU A 235 18.24 15.00 7.75
N PHE A 236 18.23 16.30 8.07
CA PHE A 236 19.45 17.05 8.41
C PHE A 236 20.20 16.43 9.57
N SER A 237 19.51 16.21 10.69
CA SER A 237 20.09 15.70 11.92
C SER A 237 20.61 14.28 11.75
N LYS A 238 19.91 13.43 10.98
CA LYS A 238 20.41 12.08 10.64
C LYS A 238 21.71 12.12 9.83
N VAL A 239 21.79 13.02 8.85
CA VAL A 239 23.01 13.24 8.05
C VAL A 239 24.16 13.75 8.94
N MET A 240 23.86 14.70 9.84
CA MET A 240 24.84 15.24 10.78
C MET A 240 25.41 14.18 11.73
N LEU A 241 24.57 13.25 12.20
CA LEU A 241 24.96 12.14 13.07
C LEU A 241 25.69 11.02 12.32
N SER A 242 25.46 10.88 11.01
CA SER A 242 26.11 9.88 10.16
C SER A 242 27.58 10.20 9.83
N THR A 243 28.08 11.35 10.29
CA THR A 243 29.42 11.85 9.99
C THR A 243 30.43 11.34 11.00
N GLU A 244 31.51 10.74 10.51
CA GLU A 244 32.59 10.24 11.36
C GLU A 244 33.41 11.42 11.89
N GLN A 245 33.52 11.53 13.21
CA GLN A 245 34.45 12.46 13.85
C GLN A 245 35.84 11.84 13.81
N THR A 246 36.75 12.38 13.02
CA THR A 246 38.12 11.87 12.93
C THR A 246 39.13 12.97 13.25
N VAL A 247 40.11 12.62 14.09
CA VAL A 247 41.19 13.47 14.63
C VAL A 247 40.70 14.73 15.37
N GLY A 248 40.50 14.59 16.69
CA GLY A 248 40.38 15.70 17.65
C GLY A 248 39.15 16.61 17.47
N ASP A 249 38.00 16.05 17.07
CA ASP A 249 36.69 16.72 16.92
C ASP A 249 36.62 17.91 15.94
N LYS A 250 37.69 18.16 15.17
CA LYS A 250 37.79 19.35 14.31
C LYS A 250 37.39 19.11 12.86
N LEU A 251 37.51 17.88 12.38
CA LEU A 251 37.22 17.48 11.01
C LEU A 251 36.08 16.47 10.97
N LYS A 252 35.16 16.68 10.03
CA LYS A 252 33.96 15.88 9.81
C LYS A 252 34.05 15.22 8.43
N LEU A 253 34.00 13.89 8.41
CA LEU A 253 34.05 13.09 7.18
C LEU A 253 32.64 12.71 6.74
N ILE A 254 32.24 13.11 5.52
CA ILE A 254 30.96 12.73 4.92
C ILE A 254 31.23 11.91 3.65
N GLU A 255 30.60 10.75 3.56
CA GLU A 255 30.57 9.96 2.33
C GLU A 255 29.19 10.10 1.65
N GLY A 256 29.20 10.26 0.34
CA GLY A 256 27.98 10.35 -0.47
C GLY A 256 28.15 9.80 -1.87
N TRP A 257 27.04 9.67 -2.58
CA TRP A 257 26.98 9.16 -3.93
C TRP A 257 26.33 10.17 -4.85
N ILE A 258 26.90 10.34 -6.04
CA ILE A 258 26.33 11.17 -7.10
C ILE A 258 26.22 10.39 -8.42
N PRO A 259 25.19 10.64 -9.22
CA PRO A 259 25.16 10.20 -10.61
C PRO A 259 26.28 10.92 -11.39
N VAL A 260 26.94 10.22 -12.31
CA VAL A 260 27.94 10.81 -13.22
C VAL A 260 27.38 12.02 -13.99
N ALA A 261 26.08 12.02 -14.30
CA ALA A 261 25.40 13.15 -14.94
C ALA A 261 25.40 14.44 -14.10
N ALA A 262 25.44 14.33 -12.77
CA ALA A 262 25.45 15.46 -11.84
C ALA A 262 26.88 15.89 -11.44
N GLN A 263 27.91 15.16 -11.85
CA GLN A 263 29.31 15.44 -11.51
C GLN A 263 29.74 16.88 -11.86
N PRO A 264 29.47 17.43 -13.06
CA PRO A 264 29.94 18.77 -13.40
C PRO A 264 29.31 19.87 -12.53
N ALA A 265 28.04 19.70 -12.15
CA ALA A 265 27.33 20.64 -11.29
C ALA A 265 27.89 20.63 -9.87
N VAL A 266 28.24 19.44 -9.36
CA VAL A 266 28.83 19.26 -8.04
C VAL A 266 30.26 19.77 -7.99
N GLU A 267 31.09 19.49 -8.99
CA GLU A 267 32.46 20.02 -9.08
C GLU A 267 32.48 21.55 -9.14
N ALA A 268 31.59 22.16 -9.94
CA ALA A 268 31.48 23.62 -10.02
C ALA A 268 31.06 24.26 -8.68
N PHE A 269 30.27 23.54 -7.88
CA PHE A 269 29.85 23.96 -6.55
C PHE A 269 30.97 23.77 -5.50
N LEU A 270 31.66 22.64 -5.53
CA LEU A 270 32.73 22.31 -4.59
C LEU A 270 33.96 23.20 -4.76
N ASN A 271 34.31 23.55 -6.00
CA ASN A 271 35.38 24.51 -6.27
C ASN A 271 35.10 25.91 -5.70
N LYS A 272 33.83 26.28 -5.51
CA LYS A 272 33.44 27.56 -4.89
C LYS A 272 33.43 27.52 -3.37
N SER A 273 33.30 26.35 -2.76
CA SER A 273 33.06 26.19 -1.32
C SER A 273 34.32 25.89 -0.49
N HIS A 274 35.52 25.91 -1.09
CA HIS A 274 36.82 25.74 -0.44
C HIS A 274 36.97 24.47 0.45
N ALA A 275 36.11 23.47 0.25
CA ALA A 275 36.17 22.18 0.95
C ALA A 275 37.07 21.19 0.19
N TYR A 276 37.82 20.35 0.93
CA TYR A 276 38.53 19.23 0.31
C TYR A 276 37.53 18.14 -0.05
N TYR A 277 37.52 17.73 -1.31
CA TYR A 277 36.66 16.67 -1.81
C TYR A 277 37.47 15.68 -2.64
N GLU A 278 37.12 14.40 -2.53
CA GLU A 278 37.66 13.33 -3.35
C GLU A 278 36.52 12.64 -4.08
N ILE A 279 36.69 12.46 -5.39
CA ILE A 279 35.75 11.72 -6.24
C ILE A 279 36.44 10.43 -6.64
N ALA A 280 35.90 9.31 -6.16
CA ALA A 280 36.39 7.98 -6.47
C ALA A 280 35.34 7.17 -7.24
N ASP A 281 35.80 6.22 -8.05
CA ASP A 281 34.92 5.22 -8.64
C ASP A 281 34.50 4.19 -7.57
N PRO A 282 33.27 3.66 -7.64
CA PRO A 282 32.77 2.68 -6.67
C PRO A 282 33.64 1.41 -6.66
N VAL A 283 33.99 0.96 -5.46
CA VAL A 283 34.67 -0.33 -5.26
C VAL A 283 33.61 -1.44 -5.16
N PRO A 284 33.88 -2.70 -5.59
CA PRO A 284 32.88 -3.78 -5.56
C PRO A 284 32.26 -4.09 -4.19
N GLU A 285 32.92 -3.69 -3.08
CA GLU A 285 32.42 -3.85 -1.71
C GLU A 285 31.50 -2.70 -1.24
N ASP A 286 31.44 -1.59 -1.98
CA ASP A 286 30.60 -0.44 -1.62
C ASP A 286 29.11 -0.74 -1.87
N ASN A 287 28.27 -0.38 -0.90
CA ASN A 287 26.80 -0.41 -1.06
C ASN A 287 26.32 0.83 -1.83
N VAL A 288 26.50 0.81 -3.15
CA VAL A 288 26.14 1.91 -4.05
C VAL A 288 24.61 2.03 -4.19
N PRO A 289 24.01 3.22 -4.01
CA PRO A 289 22.60 3.45 -4.27
C PRO A 289 22.32 3.45 -5.78
N ILE A 290 21.13 3.02 -6.16
CA ILE A 290 20.76 2.87 -7.56
C ILE A 290 19.74 3.91 -8.02
N LEU A 291 20.01 4.49 -9.19
CA LEU A 291 19.08 5.33 -9.92
C LEU A 291 18.74 4.64 -11.23
N LEU A 292 17.48 4.24 -11.38
CA LEU A 292 16.96 3.72 -12.65
C LEU A 292 16.82 4.87 -13.64
N ASN A 293 17.40 4.70 -14.82
CA ASN A 293 17.25 5.63 -15.94
C ASN A 293 16.69 4.85 -17.14
N ASN A 294 15.44 4.41 -17.04
CA ASN A 294 14.76 3.78 -18.17
C ASN A 294 14.10 4.84 -19.06
N LYS A 295 14.15 4.61 -20.37
CA LYS A 295 13.60 5.54 -21.37
C LYS A 295 12.21 5.08 -21.82
N GLY A 296 11.31 6.02 -22.02
CA GLY A 296 10.02 5.83 -22.69
C GLY A 296 9.15 4.74 -22.05
N LEU A 297 8.75 3.74 -22.86
CA LEU A 297 7.86 2.66 -22.46
C LEU A 297 8.36 1.87 -21.25
N PHE A 298 9.68 1.66 -21.13
CA PHE A 298 10.27 0.90 -20.02
C PHE A 298 10.20 1.63 -18.68
N ALA A 299 10.17 2.97 -18.69
CA ALA A 299 10.00 3.77 -17.47
C ALA A 299 8.64 3.51 -16.80
N TRP A 300 7.62 3.18 -17.60
CA TRP A 300 6.28 2.90 -17.08
C TRP A 300 6.22 1.61 -16.24
N PHE A 301 7.16 0.69 -16.44
CA PHE A 301 7.23 -0.58 -15.71
C PHE A 301 8.14 -0.51 -14.47
N GLU A 302 8.85 0.60 -14.24
CA GLU A 302 9.68 0.78 -13.04
C GLU A 302 8.90 0.62 -11.72
N PRO A 303 7.66 1.13 -11.55
CA PRO A 303 6.90 0.93 -10.32
C PRO A 303 6.70 -0.56 -10.00
N ILE A 304 6.51 -1.41 -11.02
CA ILE A 304 6.37 -2.86 -10.83
C ILE A 304 7.69 -3.45 -10.32
N CYS A 305 8.83 -3.04 -10.89
CA CYS A 305 10.15 -3.49 -10.42
C CYS A 305 10.39 -3.07 -8.95
N LYS A 306 10.01 -1.84 -8.58
CA LYS A 306 10.15 -1.31 -7.21
C LYS A 306 9.34 -2.08 -6.16
N LEU A 307 8.25 -2.75 -6.55
CA LEU A 307 7.44 -3.55 -5.63
C LEU A 307 8.12 -4.84 -5.14
N TYR A 308 9.11 -5.35 -5.89
CA TYR A 308 9.86 -6.54 -5.48
C TYR A 308 11.10 -6.14 -4.67
N MET A 309 12.22 -5.93 -5.35
CA MET A 309 13.49 -5.50 -4.79
C MET A 309 14.27 -4.79 -5.90
N LEU A 310 15.03 -3.77 -5.52
CA LEU A 310 15.88 -3.03 -6.44
C LEU A 310 17.13 -3.83 -6.82
N PRO A 311 17.65 -3.69 -8.07
CA PRO A 311 18.84 -4.42 -8.50
C PRO A 311 20.06 -3.98 -7.69
N LYS A 312 21.04 -4.87 -7.51
CA LYS A 312 22.37 -4.46 -7.05
C LYS A 312 23.03 -3.59 -8.12
N TYR A 313 24.00 -2.76 -7.73
CA TYR A 313 24.69 -1.87 -8.67
C TYR A 313 25.43 -2.62 -9.78
N ASN A 314 25.96 -3.81 -9.47
CA ASN A 314 26.65 -4.69 -10.42
C ASN A 314 25.70 -5.66 -11.15
N GLU A 315 24.39 -5.52 -10.96
CA GLU A 315 23.38 -6.31 -11.67
C GLU A 315 22.81 -5.55 -12.86
N ILE A 316 22.35 -6.31 -13.85
CA ILE A 316 21.62 -5.76 -14.98
C ILE A 316 20.20 -5.38 -14.53
N ASP A 317 19.78 -4.17 -14.86
CA ASP A 317 18.38 -3.75 -14.70
C ASP A 317 17.46 -4.60 -15.59
N LEU A 318 16.62 -5.42 -14.95
CA LEU A 318 15.69 -6.33 -15.63
C LEU A 318 14.44 -5.65 -16.19
N THR A 319 14.21 -4.37 -15.87
CA THR A 319 12.98 -3.65 -16.25
C THR A 319 12.69 -3.68 -17.76
N PRO A 320 13.66 -3.37 -18.64
CA PRO A 320 13.41 -3.42 -20.09
C PRO A 320 13.13 -4.84 -20.61
N PHE A 321 13.63 -5.84 -19.89
CA PHE A 321 13.61 -7.23 -20.30
C PHE A 321 12.31 -7.93 -19.94
N PHE A 322 11.72 -7.64 -18.78
CA PHE A 322 10.43 -8.22 -18.40
C PHE A 322 9.22 -7.44 -18.94
N ALA A 323 9.37 -6.13 -19.22
CA ALA A 323 8.24 -5.27 -19.61
C ALA A 323 7.41 -5.80 -20.80
N PRO A 324 8.01 -6.27 -21.92
CA PRO A 324 7.24 -6.84 -23.03
C PRO A 324 6.48 -8.11 -22.65
N PHE A 325 7.11 -9.00 -21.87
CA PHE A 325 6.46 -10.24 -21.42
C PHE A 325 5.31 -9.94 -20.47
N PHE A 326 5.51 -9.03 -19.52
CA PHE A 326 4.46 -8.61 -18.59
C PHE A 326 3.25 -8.04 -19.30
N MET A 327 3.46 -7.22 -20.34
CA MET A 327 2.39 -6.68 -21.18
C MET A 327 1.54 -7.81 -21.79
N VAL A 328 2.19 -8.78 -22.43
CA VAL A 328 1.52 -9.93 -23.07
C VAL A 328 0.79 -10.78 -22.04
N PHE A 329 1.41 -11.08 -20.90
CA PHE A 329 0.82 -11.90 -19.85
C PHE A 329 -0.37 -11.26 -19.18
N PHE A 330 -0.29 -9.96 -18.89
CA PHE A 330 -1.44 -9.21 -18.40
C PHE A 330 -2.59 -9.29 -19.40
N GLY A 331 -2.29 -9.12 -20.70
CA GLY A 331 -3.26 -9.25 -21.77
C GLY A 331 -3.95 -10.61 -21.76
N LEU A 332 -3.18 -11.70 -21.72
CA LEU A 332 -3.69 -13.07 -21.73
C LEU A 332 -4.45 -13.45 -20.45
N CYS A 333 -4.01 -12.96 -19.28
CA CYS A 333 -4.68 -13.22 -18.01
C CYS A 333 -6.04 -12.55 -17.91
N LEU A 334 -6.17 -11.31 -18.42
CA LEU A 334 -7.46 -10.61 -18.41
C LEU A 334 -8.37 -11.12 -19.54
N GLY A 335 -7.80 -11.37 -20.73
CA GLY A 335 -8.41 -12.19 -21.78
C GLY A 335 -9.76 -11.74 -22.33
N ASP A 336 -10.19 -10.50 -22.05
CA ASP A 336 -11.49 -9.94 -22.45
C ASP A 336 -11.31 -8.59 -23.16
N SER A 337 -11.72 -8.54 -24.42
CA SER A 337 -11.59 -7.36 -25.28
C SER A 337 -12.37 -6.15 -24.75
N GLY A 338 -13.54 -6.39 -24.15
CA GLY A 338 -14.41 -5.36 -23.61
C GLY A 338 -13.79 -4.67 -22.40
N TYR A 339 -13.24 -5.46 -21.46
CA TYR A 339 -12.54 -4.90 -20.31
C TYR A 339 -11.25 -4.18 -20.71
N GLY A 340 -10.50 -4.71 -21.69
CA GLY A 340 -9.30 -4.04 -22.22
C GLY A 340 -9.62 -2.66 -22.80
N LEU A 341 -10.69 -2.57 -23.61
CA LEU A 341 -11.15 -1.31 -24.17
C LEU A 341 -11.63 -0.33 -23.09
N PHE A 342 -12.37 -0.83 -22.10
CA PHE A 342 -12.84 -0.02 -20.98
C PHE A 342 -11.66 0.55 -20.17
N LEU A 343 -10.64 -0.24 -19.86
CA LEU A 343 -9.42 0.23 -19.19
C LEU A 343 -8.68 1.30 -20.02
N PHE A 344 -8.56 1.07 -21.32
CA PHE A 344 -7.89 2.01 -22.23
C PHE A 344 -8.61 3.35 -22.29
N ILE A 345 -9.93 3.34 -22.48
CA ILE A 345 -10.75 4.55 -22.55
C ILE A 345 -10.80 5.25 -21.19
N GLY A 346 -11.05 4.50 -20.10
CA GLY A 346 -11.11 5.05 -18.75
C GLY A 346 -9.80 5.74 -18.35
N ALA A 347 -8.66 5.12 -18.65
CA ALA A 347 -7.35 5.72 -18.41
C ALA A 347 -7.14 6.99 -19.25
N THR A 348 -7.58 6.98 -20.51
CA THR A 348 -7.46 8.13 -21.41
C THR A 348 -8.33 9.30 -20.95
N ILE A 349 -9.60 9.05 -20.60
CA ILE A 349 -10.51 10.08 -20.09
C ILE A 349 -9.95 10.69 -18.80
N TYR A 350 -9.51 9.85 -17.85
CA TYR A 350 -8.93 10.33 -16.60
C TYR A 350 -7.71 11.23 -16.84
N ARG A 351 -6.89 10.91 -17.85
CA ARG A 351 -5.71 11.71 -18.25
C ARG A 351 -6.09 13.11 -18.72
N PHE A 352 -7.19 13.23 -19.47
CA PHE A 352 -7.66 14.50 -20.01
C PHE A 352 -8.45 15.33 -18.99
N VAL A 353 -9.20 14.68 -18.10
CA VAL A 353 -10.03 15.35 -17.09
C VAL A 353 -9.21 15.87 -15.91
N ALA A 354 -8.21 15.13 -15.45
CA ALA A 354 -7.41 15.54 -14.31
C ALA A 354 -6.35 16.59 -14.71
N LYS A 355 -6.62 17.87 -14.40
CA LYS A 355 -5.70 18.99 -14.68
C LYS A 355 -4.44 19.04 -13.77
N LYS A 356 -4.42 18.30 -12.65
CA LYS A 356 -3.30 18.24 -11.69
C LYS A 356 -2.85 16.79 -11.42
N ILE A 357 -2.25 16.13 -12.42
CA ILE A 357 -1.72 14.76 -12.25
C ILE A 357 -0.24 14.83 -11.87
N SER A 358 0.15 14.17 -10.76
CA SER A 358 1.57 14.02 -10.38
C SER A 358 2.35 13.25 -11.46
N SER A 359 3.66 13.47 -11.55
CA SER A 359 4.51 12.78 -12.54
C SER A 359 4.43 11.25 -12.42
N SER A 360 4.26 10.73 -11.20
CA SER A 360 4.13 9.29 -10.93
C SER A 360 2.78 8.74 -11.45
N MET A 361 1.69 9.45 -11.19
CA MET A 361 0.35 9.03 -11.61
C MET A 361 0.22 9.03 -13.15
N LYS A 362 0.89 9.94 -13.86
CA LYS A 362 0.95 9.92 -15.34
C LYS A 362 1.58 8.63 -15.86
N SER A 363 2.65 8.16 -15.21
CA SER A 363 3.35 6.92 -15.58
C SER A 363 2.45 5.70 -15.39
N ILE A 364 1.76 5.62 -14.25
CA ILE A 364 0.79 4.53 -13.94
C ILE A 364 -0.35 4.52 -14.96
N LEU A 365 -0.86 5.70 -15.33
CA LEU A 365 -1.96 5.80 -16.28
C LEU A 365 -1.54 5.36 -17.69
N SER A 366 -0.34 5.74 -18.14
CA SER A 366 0.22 5.25 -19.40
C SER A 366 0.51 3.74 -19.37
N LEU A 367 0.93 3.19 -18.23
CA LEU A 367 1.03 1.75 -18.04
C LEU A 367 -0.35 1.08 -18.23
N ILE A 368 -1.41 1.57 -17.59
CA ILE A 368 -2.78 1.03 -17.73
C ILE A 368 -3.24 1.09 -19.19
N GLN A 369 -2.93 2.16 -19.93
CA GLN A 369 -3.26 2.26 -21.35
C GLN A 369 -2.58 1.15 -22.17
N VAL A 370 -1.28 0.92 -21.96
CA VAL A 370 -0.54 -0.13 -22.66
C VAL A 370 -1.06 -1.52 -22.29
N LEU A 371 -1.32 -1.76 -21.02
CA LEU A 371 -1.88 -3.02 -20.52
C LEU A 371 -3.30 -3.27 -21.06
N GLY A 372 -4.16 -2.25 -21.06
CA GLY A 372 -5.52 -2.32 -21.62
C GLY A 372 -5.52 -2.57 -23.14
N ALA A 373 -4.60 -1.95 -23.88
CA ALA A 373 -4.42 -2.23 -25.30
C ALA A 373 -3.97 -3.68 -25.54
N SER A 374 -3.05 -4.20 -24.73
CA SER A 374 -2.62 -5.60 -24.82
C SER A 374 -3.77 -6.56 -24.49
N THR A 375 -4.60 -6.25 -23.49
CA THR A 375 -5.81 -7.03 -23.18
C THR A 375 -6.80 -7.00 -24.32
N PHE A 376 -6.98 -5.86 -25.00
CA PHE A 376 -7.86 -5.78 -26.15
C PHE A 376 -7.44 -6.76 -27.25
N PHE A 377 -6.15 -6.77 -27.61
CA PHE A 377 -5.63 -7.72 -28.61
C PHE A 377 -5.68 -9.17 -28.14
N ALA A 378 -5.37 -9.44 -26.86
CA ALA A 378 -5.43 -10.79 -26.30
C ALA A 378 -6.87 -11.33 -26.22
N GLY A 379 -7.85 -10.47 -25.90
CA GLY A 379 -9.26 -10.82 -25.91
C GLY A 379 -9.80 -11.10 -27.31
N LEU A 380 -9.21 -10.51 -28.36
CA LEU A 380 -9.54 -10.85 -29.73
C LEU A 380 -9.06 -12.27 -30.10
N LEU A 381 -7.95 -12.74 -29.52
CA LEU A 381 -7.49 -14.13 -29.70
C LEU A 381 -8.47 -15.15 -29.12
N THR A 382 -9.07 -14.83 -27.97
CA THR A 382 -10.06 -15.69 -27.31
C THR A 382 -11.48 -15.47 -27.83
N GLY A 383 -11.75 -14.32 -28.46
CA GLY A 383 -13.07 -13.95 -28.99
C GLY A 383 -14.04 -13.41 -27.95
N ILE A 384 -13.57 -13.13 -26.74
CA ILE A 384 -14.41 -12.74 -25.60
C ILE A 384 -14.51 -11.22 -25.54
N PHE A 385 -15.74 -10.70 -25.46
CA PHE A 385 -16.06 -9.29 -25.26
C PHE A 385 -17.17 -9.15 -24.24
N PHE A 386 -16.85 -8.60 -23.06
CA PHE A 386 -17.75 -8.58 -21.90
C PHE A 386 -18.37 -9.96 -21.62
N GLY A 387 -17.60 -11.04 -21.75
CA GLY A 387 -18.10 -12.41 -21.59
C GLY A 387 -19.01 -12.96 -22.68
N ALA A 388 -19.27 -12.20 -23.76
CA ALA A 388 -19.95 -12.69 -24.94
C ALA A 388 -18.91 -13.10 -26.00
N ASN A 389 -19.18 -14.19 -26.72
CA ASN A 389 -18.37 -14.59 -27.86
C ASN A 389 -18.73 -13.69 -29.06
N ILE A 390 -17.82 -12.79 -29.44
CA ILE A 390 -18.00 -11.92 -30.61
C ILE A 390 -18.18 -12.77 -31.88
N TYR A 391 -17.49 -13.92 -31.94
CA TYR A 391 -17.43 -14.80 -33.10
C TYR A 391 -18.68 -15.65 -33.35
N ASP A 392 -19.73 -15.49 -32.53
CA ASP A 392 -21.06 -16.05 -32.77
C ASP A 392 -21.97 -15.06 -33.53
N LEU A 393 -21.48 -13.84 -33.81
CA LEU A 393 -22.18 -12.83 -34.60
C LEU A 393 -21.95 -13.08 -36.11
N ASP A 394 -23.02 -13.21 -36.89
CA ASP A 394 -23.00 -13.48 -38.33
C ASP A 394 -22.58 -12.28 -39.20
N TRP A 395 -21.56 -11.53 -38.77
CA TRP A 395 -21.02 -10.41 -39.54
C TRP A 395 -19.82 -10.87 -40.39
N PRO A 396 -19.77 -10.53 -41.70
CA PRO A 396 -18.70 -10.98 -42.60
C PRO A 396 -17.28 -10.59 -42.15
N PHE A 397 -17.15 -9.46 -41.43
CA PHE A 397 -15.88 -9.00 -40.87
C PHE A 397 -15.43 -9.86 -39.68
N VAL A 398 -16.37 -10.26 -38.82
CA VAL A 398 -16.13 -11.06 -37.62
C VAL A 398 -15.74 -12.49 -37.98
N GLN A 399 -16.36 -13.07 -39.02
CA GLN A 399 -16.01 -14.41 -39.50
C GLN A 399 -14.61 -14.46 -40.13
N LYS A 400 -14.19 -13.42 -40.88
CA LYS A 400 -12.80 -13.31 -41.35
C LYS A 400 -11.79 -13.16 -40.20
N LEU A 401 -12.14 -12.40 -39.16
CA LEU A 401 -11.30 -12.30 -37.96
C LEU A 401 -11.22 -13.63 -37.20
N LYS A 402 -12.33 -14.38 -37.10
CA LYS A 402 -12.37 -15.71 -36.48
C LYS A 402 -11.39 -16.66 -37.15
N GLU A 403 -11.37 -16.70 -38.48
CA GLU A 403 -10.49 -17.60 -39.24
C GLU A 403 -9.00 -17.23 -39.13
N LEU A 404 -8.68 -15.96 -38.89
CA LEU A 404 -7.30 -15.45 -38.80
C LEU A 404 -6.72 -15.41 -37.37
N VAL A 405 -7.56 -15.24 -36.34
CA VAL A 405 -7.12 -14.80 -35.01
C VAL A 405 -7.63 -15.70 -33.87
N TYR A 406 -8.71 -16.46 -34.06
CA TYR A 406 -9.31 -17.27 -32.99
C TYR A 406 -8.42 -18.46 -32.60
N LEU A 407 -8.16 -18.60 -31.30
CA LEU A 407 -7.39 -19.70 -30.72
C LEU A 407 -8.27 -20.51 -29.76
N ASP A 408 -8.37 -21.81 -30.04
CA ASP A 408 -9.11 -22.76 -29.18
C ASP A 408 -8.44 -22.93 -27.80
N ASN A 409 -9.17 -23.44 -26.80
CA ASN A 409 -8.69 -23.65 -25.43
C ASN A 409 -7.38 -24.46 -25.38
N ASN A 410 -7.28 -25.52 -26.20
CA ASN A 410 -6.06 -26.33 -26.29
C ASN A 410 -4.88 -25.57 -26.93
N GLN A 411 -5.15 -24.63 -27.83
CA GLN A 411 -4.13 -23.78 -28.45
C GLN A 411 -3.68 -22.69 -27.48
N MET A 412 -4.60 -22.10 -26.72
CA MET A 412 -4.31 -21.16 -25.63
C MET A 412 -3.47 -21.80 -24.52
N PHE A 413 -3.80 -23.03 -24.11
CA PHE A 413 -2.98 -23.78 -23.16
C PHE A 413 -1.55 -23.98 -23.68
N ARG A 414 -1.38 -24.43 -24.93
CA ARG A 414 -0.06 -24.60 -25.55
C ARG A 414 0.69 -23.27 -25.68
N LEU A 415 0.01 -22.19 -26.06
CA LEU A 415 0.59 -20.85 -26.14
C LEU A 415 1.14 -20.39 -24.79
N SER A 416 0.39 -20.60 -23.70
CA SER A 416 0.83 -20.22 -22.36
C SER A 416 2.12 -20.94 -21.94
N LEU A 417 2.24 -22.24 -22.24
CA LEU A 417 3.45 -23.02 -21.98
C LEU A 417 4.62 -22.58 -22.86
N ILE A 418 4.38 -22.32 -24.14
CA ILE A 418 5.42 -21.85 -25.08
C ILE A 418 5.95 -20.49 -24.64
N LEU A 419 5.07 -19.55 -24.29
CA LEU A 419 5.47 -18.23 -23.79
C LEU A 419 6.28 -18.33 -22.49
N GLY A 420 5.87 -19.22 -21.57
CA GLY A 420 6.62 -19.49 -20.35
C GLY A 420 8.02 -20.06 -20.63
N ALA A 421 8.11 -21.04 -21.53
CA ALA A 421 9.39 -21.61 -21.95
C ALA A 421 10.30 -20.53 -22.58
N ILE A 422 9.76 -19.68 -23.46
CA ILE A 422 10.51 -18.57 -24.07
C ILE A 422 11.02 -17.61 -23.00
N GLN A 423 10.19 -17.23 -22.04
CA GLN A 423 10.61 -16.28 -21.00
C GLN A 423 11.65 -16.89 -20.05
N ILE A 424 11.51 -18.15 -19.65
CA ILE A 424 12.49 -18.85 -18.83
C ILE A 424 13.83 -18.94 -19.57
N MET A 425 13.81 -19.34 -20.84
CA MET A 425 15.01 -19.37 -21.69
C MET A 425 15.67 -18.00 -21.78
N PHE A 426 14.86 -16.94 -21.94
CA PHE A 426 15.35 -15.57 -21.95
C PHE A 426 15.97 -15.16 -20.60
N GLY A 427 15.34 -15.54 -19.49
CA GLY A 427 15.88 -15.36 -18.14
C GLY A 427 17.24 -16.04 -17.99
N MET A 428 17.37 -17.30 -18.40
CA MET A 428 18.63 -18.05 -18.31
C MET A 428 19.75 -17.41 -19.14
N ILE A 429 19.44 -16.85 -20.31
CA ILE A 429 20.41 -16.07 -21.09
C ILE A 429 20.89 -14.86 -20.27
N LEU A 430 19.97 -14.11 -19.68
CA LEU A 430 20.33 -12.97 -18.82
C LEU A 430 21.16 -13.40 -17.60
N LYS A 431 20.88 -14.57 -17.01
CA LYS A 431 21.70 -15.16 -15.95
C LYS A 431 23.12 -15.41 -16.40
N ALA A 432 23.32 -15.98 -17.58
CA ALA A 432 24.65 -16.22 -18.14
C ALA A 432 25.40 -14.89 -18.38
N VAL A 433 24.71 -13.85 -18.86
CA VAL A 433 25.31 -12.52 -19.04
C VAL A 433 25.66 -11.90 -17.68
N ASN A 434 24.74 -11.94 -16.70
CA ASN A 434 24.95 -11.37 -15.37
C ASN A 434 26.13 -12.06 -14.65
N GLN A 435 26.20 -13.39 -14.69
CA GLN A 435 27.33 -14.16 -14.14
C GLN A 435 28.66 -13.83 -14.83
N THR A 436 28.64 -13.62 -16.15
CA THR A 436 29.85 -13.24 -16.90
C THR A 436 30.37 -11.87 -16.48
N ILE A 437 29.46 -10.92 -16.23
CA ILE A 437 29.81 -9.56 -15.78
C ILE A 437 30.32 -9.56 -14.33
N GLN A 438 29.70 -10.33 -13.44
CA GLN A 438 30.01 -10.31 -12.00
C GLN A 438 31.21 -11.17 -11.62
N PHE A 439 31.28 -12.41 -12.13
CA PHE A 439 32.25 -13.42 -11.69
C PHE A 439 33.20 -13.89 -12.81
N GLY A 440 32.93 -13.48 -14.07
CA GLY A 440 33.72 -13.84 -15.25
C GLY A 440 33.17 -15.04 -16.02
N PHE A 441 33.62 -15.20 -17.27
CA PHE A 441 33.06 -16.16 -18.24
C PHE A 441 33.02 -17.62 -17.76
N LYS A 442 34.01 -18.04 -16.97
CA LYS A 442 34.13 -19.43 -16.48
C LYS A 442 32.93 -19.86 -15.62
N TYR A 443 32.31 -18.95 -14.87
CA TYR A 443 31.15 -19.24 -14.02
C TYR A 443 29.84 -19.31 -14.82
N ALA A 444 29.80 -18.77 -16.04
CA ALA A 444 28.61 -18.79 -16.90
C ALA A 444 28.50 -20.06 -17.76
N VAL A 445 29.57 -20.84 -17.90
CA VAL A 445 29.66 -22.01 -18.80
C VAL A 445 28.61 -23.08 -18.45
N ALA A 446 28.36 -23.34 -17.17
CA ALA A 446 27.35 -24.31 -16.74
C ALA A 446 25.93 -23.85 -17.12
N THR A 447 25.61 -22.56 -16.94
CA THR A 447 24.33 -21.96 -17.34
C THR A 447 24.15 -22.03 -18.86
N ILE A 448 25.21 -21.78 -19.64
CA ILE A 448 25.20 -21.92 -21.10
C ILE A 448 24.94 -23.37 -21.52
N GLY A 449 25.56 -24.35 -20.84
CA GLY A 449 25.30 -25.77 -21.07
C GLY A 449 23.83 -26.13 -20.88
N TRP A 450 23.18 -25.58 -19.85
CA TRP A 450 21.74 -25.74 -19.64
C TRP A 450 20.89 -25.09 -20.75
N ILE A 451 21.24 -23.90 -21.21
CA ILE A 451 20.55 -23.23 -22.33
C ILE A 451 20.61 -24.09 -23.60
N ILE A 452 21.79 -24.60 -23.94
CA ILE A 452 21.97 -25.44 -25.14
C ILE A 452 21.18 -26.75 -25.00
N LEU A 453 21.18 -27.37 -23.80
CA LEU A 453 20.42 -28.58 -23.52
C LEU A 453 18.91 -28.37 -23.70
N LEU A 454 18.37 -27.29 -23.15
CA LEU A 454 16.95 -26.96 -23.27
C LEU A 454 16.58 -26.63 -24.71
N LEU A 455 17.41 -25.86 -25.42
CA LEU A 455 17.18 -25.52 -26.82
C LEU A 455 17.21 -26.76 -27.73
N SER A 456 18.19 -27.65 -27.52
CA SER A 456 18.30 -28.92 -28.26
C SER A 456 17.09 -29.82 -28.02
N THR A 457 16.65 -29.95 -26.77
CA THR A 457 15.46 -30.73 -26.41
C THR A 457 14.19 -30.12 -27.02
N ALA A 458 14.01 -28.79 -26.93
CA ALA A 458 12.86 -28.10 -27.49
C ALA A 458 12.81 -28.22 -29.04
N PHE A 459 13.95 -28.07 -29.71
CA PHE A 459 14.05 -28.22 -31.16
C PHE A 459 13.73 -29.65 -31.61
N SER A 460 14.20 -30.66 -30.85
CA SER A 460 13.93 -32.07 -31.14
C SER A 460 12.44 -32.43 -31.01
N VAL A 461 11.73 -31.86 -30.03
CA VAL A 461 10.28 -32.06 -29.85
C VAL A 461 9.46 -31.34 -30.93
N LEU A 462 9.88 -30.13 -31.33
CA LEU A 462 9.13 -29.32 -32.30
C LEU A 462 9.36 -29.76 -33.76
N PHE A 463 10.55 -30.25 -34.09
CA PHE A 463 10.95 -30.68 -35.43
C PHE A 463 11.45 -32.14 -35.44
N PRO A 464 10.57 -33.11 -35.16
CA PRO A 464 10.95 -34.52 -35.08
C PRO A 464 11.50 -35.08 -36.39
N GLY A 465 11.19 -34.45 -37.54
CA GLY A 465 11.73 -34.85 -38.85
C GLY A 465 13.18 -34.44 -39.12
N VAL A 466 13.73 -33.45 -38.39
CA VAL A 466 15.12 -32.98 -38.58
C VAL A 466 16.05 -33.60 -37.53
N MET A 467 15.58 -33.70 -36.28
CA MET A 467 16.35 -34.29 -35.19
C MET A 467 15.44 -35.04 -34.22
N PRO A 468 15.20 -36.35 -34.43
CA PRO A 468 14.45 -37.19 -33.50
C PRO A 468 15.11 -37.23 -32.11
N LEU A 469 14.28 -37.36 -31.07
CA LEU A 469 14.73 -37.48 -29.69
C LEU A 469 15.61 -38.74 -29.57
N GLY A 470 16.88 -38.57 -29.18
CA GLY A 470 17.85 -39.68 -29.07
C GLY A 470 18.65 -39.99 -30.34
N SER A 471 18.54 -39.16 -31.39
CA SER A 471 19.43 -39.26 -32.57
C SER A 471 20.90 -39.01 -32.23
N THR A 472 21.83 -39.52 -33.05
CA THR A 472 23.28 -39.37 -32.83
C THR A 472 23.74 -37.91 -32.69
N PRO A 473 23.20 -36.91 -33.42
CA PRO A 473 23.57 -35.51 -33.20
C PRO A 473 23.06 -34.97 -31.86
N HIS A 474 21.86 -35.38 -31.42
CA HIS A 474 21.29 -34.97 -30.14
C HIS A 474 22.11 -35.52 -28.96
N LEU A 475 22.58 -36.78 -29.04
CA LEU A 475 23.41 -37.39 -27.99
C LEU A 475 24.79 -36.73 -27.87
N VAL A 476 25.41 -36.33 -28.99
CA VAL A 476 26.68 -35.58 -28.96
C VAL A 476 26.51 -34.23 -28.26
N ILE A 477 25.44 -33.50 -28.59
CA ILE A 477 25.11 -32.22 -27.92
C ILE A 477 24.85 -32.44 -26.42
N LEU A 478 24.10 -33.48 -26.06
CA LEU A 478 23.81 -33.81 -24.66
C LEU A 478 25.09 -34.12 -23.89
N CYS A 479 26.04 -34.84 -24.50
CA CYS A 479 27.33 -35.14 -23.89
C CYS A 479 28.17 -33.87 -23.66
N ILE A 480 28.20 -32.95 -24.63
CA ILE A 480 28.88 -31.65 -24.49
C ILE A 480 28.23 -30.82 -23.37
N CYS A 481 26.91 -30.75 -23.33
CA CYS A 481 26.18 -30.04 -22.28
C CYS A 481 26.45 -30.65 -20.90
N ALA A 482 26.47 -31.98 -20.77
CA ALA A 482 26.78 -32.66 -19.52
C ALA A 482 28.20 -32.28 -19.04
N VAL A 483 29.19 -32.27 -19.92
CA VAL A 483 30.55 -31.84 -19.56
C VAL A 483 30.55 -30.39 -19.07
N MET A 484 29.87 -29.47 -19.75
CA MET A 484 29.79 -28.06 -19.35
C MET A 484 29.09 -27.89 -17.99
N ILE A 485 28.01 -28.63 -17.73
CA ILE A 485 27.23 -28.53 -16.50
C ILE A 485 27.98 -29.12 -15.31
N PHE A 486 28.57 -30.31 -15.44
CA PHE A 486 29.18 -31.02 -14.30
C PHE A 486 30.60 -30.54 -13.96
N PHE A 487 31.39 -30.07 -14.94
CA PHE A 487 32.77 -29.63 -14.67
C PHE A 487 32.88 -28.13 -14.34
N TYR A 488 32.07 -27.27 -14.96
CA TYR A 488 32.22 -25.81 -14.85
C TYR A 488 31.19 -25.13 -13.93
N ASN A 489 30.48 -25.88 -13.09
CA ASN A 489 29.52 -25.32 -12.14
C ASN A 489 30.17 -24.43 -11.06
N SER A 490 31.39 -24.74 -10.64
CA SER A 490 32.17 -23.94 -9.68
C SER A 490 33.67 -24.01 -10.01
N PRO A 491 34.18 -23.12 -10.88
CA PRO A 491 35.61 -23.06 -11.17
C PRO A 491 36.39 -22.76 -9.89
N GLY A 492 37.22 -23.73 -9.44
CA GLY A 492 38.13 -23.56 -8.30
C GLY A 492 37.99 -24.56 -7.13
N LYS A 493 37.00 -25.47 -7.15
CA LYS A 493 36.86 -26.55 -6.14
C LYS A 493 37.28 -27.92 -6.71
N ASN A 494 37.54 -28.90 -5.84
CA ASN A 494 37.93 -30.27 -6.21
C ASN A 494 36.93 -30.89 -7.22
N ILE A 495 37.44 -31.61 -8.23
CA ILE A 495 36.65 -32.21 -9.32
C ILE A 495 35.51 -33.09 -8.79
N PHE A 496 35.75 -33.91 -7.76
CA PHE A 496 34.72 -34.75 -7.13
C PHE A 496 33.61 -33.94 -6.45
N LEU A 497 33.96 -32.82 -5.81
CA LEU A 497 32.98 -31.94 -5.18
C LEU A 497 32.15 -31.20 -6.24
N ASN A 498 32.77 -30.80 -7.36
CA ASN A 498 32.06 -30.20 -8.49
C ASN A 498 31.06 -31.16 -9.13
N ILE A 499 31.40 -32.45 -9.27
CA ILE A 499 30.47 -33.46 -9.79
C ILE A 499 29.30 -33.63 -8.82
N GLY A 500 29.55 -33.76 -7.52
CA GLY A 500 28.51 -33.89 -6.50
C GLY A 500 27.56 -32.67 -6.44
N LEU A 501 28.12 -31.46 -6.42
CA LEU A 501 27.35 -30.22 -6.51
C LEU A 501 26.60 -30.09 -7.84
N GLY A 502 27.23 -30.52 -8.95
CA GLY A 502 26.62 -30.54 -10.28
C GLY A 502 25.39 -31.44 -10.37
N PHE A 503 25.38 -32.60 -9.70
CA PHE A 503 24.19 -33.45 -9.61
C PHE A 503 23.07 -32.79 -8.81
N TRP A 504 23.41 -32.21 -7.66
CA TRP A 504 22.44 -31.49 -6.83
C TRP A 504 21.82 -30.30 -7.55
N ASP A 505 22.67 -29.47 -8.18
CA ASP A 505 22.22 -28.30 -8.92
C ASP A 505 21.45 -28.69 -10.18
N SER A 506 21.80 -29.80 -10.84
CA SER A 506 21.04 -30.32 -11.96
C SER A 506 19.66 -30.83 -11.55
N TYR A 507 19.56 -31.49 -10.39
CA TYR A 507 18.28 -31.91 -9.83
C TYR A 507 17.39 -30.71 -9.49
N ASN A 508 17.93 -29.71 -8.79
CA ASN A 508 17.20 -28.49 -8.45
C ASN A 508 16.79 -27.68 -9.69
N MET A 509 17.67 -27.62 -10.68
CA MET A 509 17.40 -26.95 -11.95
C MET A 509 16.29 -27.68 -12.73
N ALA A 510 16.40 -28.99 -12.92
CA ALA A 510 15.40 -29.75 -13.68
C ALA A 510 14.02 -29.72 -13.01
N THR A 511 13.96 -29.96 -11.69
CA THR A 511 12.69 -29.91 -10.94
C THR A 511 12.12 -28.49 -10.90
N GLY A 512 12.98 -27.49 -10.73
CA GLY A 512 12.61 -26.07 -10.76
C GLY A 512 12.04 -25.65 -12.11
N LEU A 513 12.72 -25.94 -13.21
CA LEU A 513 12.30 -25.58 -14.57
C LEU A 513 10.95 -26.19 -14.94
N LEU A 514 10.69 -27.46 -14.56
CA LEU A 514 9.40 -28.09 -14.78
C LEU A 514 8.28 -27.37 -14.02
N GLY A 515 8.50 -27.04 -12.74
CA GLY A 515 7.54 -26.29 -11.93
C GLY A 515 7.32 -24.86 -12.45
N ASP A 516 8.39 -24.21 -12.90
CA ASP A 516 8.36 -22.85 -13.44
C ASP A 516 7.58 -22.82 -14.77
N ILE A 517 7.83 -23.75 -15.71
CA ILE A 517 7.08 -23.85 -16.99
C ILE A 517 5.60 -24.14 -16.73
N LEU A 518 5.30 -25.09 -15.84
CA LEU A 518 3.91 -25.47 -15.53
C LEU A 518 3.14 -24.33 -14.86
N SER A 519 3.83 -23.43 -14.15
CA SER A 519 3.20 -22.26 -13.52
C SER A 519 2.60 -21.28 -14.53
N TYR A 520 3.06 -21.28 -15.79
CA TYR A 520 2.51 -20.42 -16.85
C TYR A 520 1.14 -20.88 -17.36
N VAL A 521 0.69 -22.10 -17.05
CA VAL A 521 -0.69 -22.54 -17.28
C VAL A 521 -1.70 -21.57 -16.64
N ARG A 522 -1.27 -20.88 -15.58
CA ARG A 522 -2.07 -19.86 -14.91
C ARG A 522 -2.50 -18.72 -15.84
N LEU A 523 -1.68 -18.35 -16.83
CA LEU A 523 -2.04 -17.33 -17.82
C LEU A 523 -3.34 -17.70 -18.55
N PHE A 524 -3.43 -18.95 -19.00
CA PHE A 524 -4.61 -19.50 -19.65
C PHE A 524 -5.78 -19.66 -18.67
N ALA A 525 -5.55 -20.23 -17.49
CA ALA A 525 -6.62 -20.52 -16.53
C ALA A 525 -7.38 -19.26 -16.07
N LEU A 526 -6.66 -18.15 -15.84
CA LEU A 526 -7.27 -16.88 -15.41
C LEU A 526 -8.10 -16.22 -16.52
N GLY A 527 -7.58 -16.17 -17.75
CA GLY A 527 -8.31 -15.61 -18.88
C GLY A 527 -9.60 -16.38 -19.16
N LEU A 528 -9.52 -17.72 -19.14
CA LEU A 528 -10.67 -18.59 -19.28
C LEU A 528 -11.68 -18.40 -18.14
N SER A 529 -11.23 -18.39 -16.88
CA SER A 529 -12.11 -18.19 -15.72
C SER A 529 -12.81 -16.84 -15.76
N GLY A 530 -12.10 -15.77 -16.12
CA GLY A 530 -12.66 -14.42 -16.19
C GLY A 530 -13.72 -14.29 -17.28
N GLY A 531 -13.50 -14.93 -18.43
CA GLY A 531 -14.45 -15.04 -19.52
C GLY A 531 -15.69 -15.87 -19.16
N ILE A 532 -15.52 -17.03 -18.54
CA ILE A 532 -16.63 -17.88 -18.05
C ILE A 532 -17.47 -17.12 -17.02
N LEU A 533 -16.83 -16.46 -16.05
CA LEU A 533 -17.53 -15.70 -15.02
C LEU A 533 -18.31 -14.50 -15.60
N ALA A 534 -17.73 -13.80 -16.59
CA ALA A 534 -18.43 -12.77 -17.35
C ALA A 534 -19.66 -13.35 -18.08
N GLY A 535 -19.52 -14.51 -18.71
CA GLY A 535 -20.62 -15.23 -19.35
C GLY A 535 -21.74 -15.62 -18.37
N VAL A 536 -21.39 -16.07 -17.16
CA VAL A 536 -22.36 -16.38 -16.10
C VAL A 536 -23.15 -15.14 -15.70
N PHE A 537 -22.50 -13.97 -15.56
CA PHE A 537 -23.22 -12.73 -15.27
C PHE A 537 -24.15 -12.31 -16.42
N ASN A 538 -23.76 -12.52 -17.67
CA ASN A 538 -24.64 -12.30 -18.82
C ASN A 538 -25.88 -13.21 -18.77
N SER A 539 -25.67 -14.51 -18.54
CA SER A 539 -26.78 -15.47 -18.42
C SER A 539 -27.70 -15.16 -17.23
N LEU A 540 -27.15 -14.69 -16.11
CA LEU A 540 -27.92 -14.30 -14.93
C LEU A 540 -28.73 -13.02 -15.18
N ALA A 541 -28.14 -12.02 -15.86
CA ALA A 541 -28.84 -10.79 -16.24
C ALA A 541 -30.03 -11.06 -17.18
N VAL A 542 -29.87 -11.95 -18.15
CA VAL A 542 -30.94 -12.34 -19.08
C VAL A 542 -31.96 -13.25 -18.39
N GLY A 543 -31.51 -14.23 -17.61
CA GLY A 543 -32.38 -15.25 -17.01
C GLY A 543 -33.18 -14.79 -15.78
N MET A 544 -32.72 -13.76 -15.06
CA MET A 544 -33.42 -13.20 -13.90
C MET A 544 -34.24 -11.93 -14.20
N SER A 545 -34.22 -11.45 -15.44
CA SER A 545 -35.02 -10.29 -15.86
C SER A 545 -36.50 -10.69 -15.99
N PRO A 546 -37.43 -10.08 -15.22
CA PRO A 546 -38.86 -10.33 -15.38
C PRO A 546 -39.37 -9.91 -16.76
N ASP A 547 -40.40 -10.60 -17.29
CA ASP A 547 -41.09 -10.32 -18.56
C ASP A 547 -41.93 -9.02 -18.55
N ASN A 548 -41.55 -8.04 -17.73
CA ASN A 548 -42.23 -6.76 -17.60
C ASN A 548 -41.46 -5.69 -18.38
N ALA A 549 -42.13 -4.98 -19.29
CA ALA A 549 -41.52 -4.06 -20.26
C ALA A 549 -40.69 -2.90 -19.65
N ILE A 550 -40.89 -2.56 -18.37
CA ILE A 550 -40.20 -1.46 -17.68
C ILE A 550 -39.28 -1.99 -16.57
N ILE A 551 -39.73 -2.96 -15.77
CA ILE A 551 -38.98 -3.48 -14.62
C ILE A 551 -37.86 -4.44 -15.06
N GLY A 552 -38.08 -5.22 -16.12
CA GLY A 552 -37.10 -6.15 -16.69
C GLY A 552 -35.79 -5.46 -17.09
N PRO A 553 -35.82 -4.43 -17.95
CA PRO A 553 -34.61 -3.71 -18.37
C PRO A 553 -33.85 -3.07 -17.22
N ILE A 554 -34.54 -2.56 -16.19
CA ILE A 554 -33.89 -1.92 -15.03
C ILE A 554 -33.10 -2.96 -14.22
N ILE A 555 -33.71 -4.11 -13.93
CA ILE A 555 -33.07 -5.20 -13.18
C ILE A 555 -31.92 -5.80 -13.99
N MET A 556 -32.10 -5.98 -15.30
CA MET A 556 -31.05 -6.45 -16.20
C MET A 556 -29.83 -5.52 -16.21
N VAL A 557 -30.04 -4.21 -16.36
CA VAL A 557 -28.95 -3.21 -16.34
C VAL A 557 -28.25 -3.19 -14.98
N LEU A 558 -28.99 -3.29 -13.88
CA LEU A 558 -28.43 -3.32 -12.53
C LEU A 558 -27.51 -4.54 -12.34
N ILE A 559 -27.99 -5.73 -12.70
CA ILE A 559 -27.23 -6.98 -12.61
C ILE A 559 -26.01 -6.92 -13.53
N PHE A 560 -26.18 -6.41 -14.75
CA PHE A 560 -25.09 -6.28 -15.71
C PHE A 560 -24.00 -5.34 -15.18
N VAL A 561 -24.35 -4.14 -14.72
CA VAL A 561 -23.38 -3.15 -14.22
C VAL A 561 -22.66 -3.67 -12.97
N ILE A 562 -23.39 -4.20 -11.99
CA ILE A 562 -22.79 -4.69 -10.74
C ILE A 562 -21.95 -5.95 -11.02
N GLY A 563 -22.49 -6.91 -11.76
CA GLY A 563 -21.82 -8.16 -12.10
C GLY A 563 -20.53 -7.93 -12.88
N HIS A 564 -20.58 -7.12 -13.93
CA HIS A 564 -19.37 -6.77 -14.70
C HIS A 564 -18.39 -5.91 -13.90
N ALA A 565 -18.85 -4.99 -13.04
CA ALA A 565 -17.94 -4.22 -12.19
C ALA A 565 -17.15 -5.13 -11.24
N ILE A 566 -17.82 -6.07 -10.57
CA ILE A 566 -17.17 -7.05 -9.67
C ILE A 566 -16.24 -7.96 -10.46
N ASN A 567 -16.71 -8.52 -11.58
CA ASN A 567 -15.92 -9.43 -12.40
C ASN A 567 -14.66 -8.73 -12.95
N MET A 568 -14.82 -7.51 -13.48
CA MET A 568 -13.72 -6.71 -13.98
C MET A 568 -12.72 -6.42 -12.85
N PHE A 569 -13.18 -6.00 -11.66
CA PHE A 569 -12.30 -5.73 -10.54
C PHE A 569 -11.47 -6.96 -10.15
N MET A 570 -12.12 -8.12 -9.98
CA MET A 570 -11.46 -9.37 -9.61
C MET A 570 -10.48 -9.85 -10.69
N ASN A 571 -10.89 -9.80 -11.96
CA ASN A 571 -10.04 -10.24 -13.07
C ASN A 571 -8.86 -9.30 -13.30
N VAL A 572 -9.03 -7.98 -13.14
CA VAL A 572 -7.92 -7.02 -13.23
C VAL A 572 -6.93 -7.23 -12.10
N LEU A 573 -7.40 -7.45 -10.86
CA LEU A 573 -6.51 -7.79 -9.74
C LEU A 573 -5.75 -9.10 -10.00
N GLY A 574 -6.44 -10.15 -10.45
CA GLY A 574 -5.82 -11.41 -10.83
C GLY A 574 -4.79 -11.25 -11.95
N ALA A 575 -5.16 -10.51 -13.01
CA ALA A 575 -4.30 -10.22 -14.15
C ALA A 575 -3.10 -9.32 -13.80
N MET A 576 -3.15 -8.54 -12.73
CA MET A 576 -1.96 -7.85 -12.20
C MET A 576 -1.09 -8.80 -11.37
N VAL A 577 -1.67 -9.48 -10.37
CA VAL A 577 -0.93 -10.24 -9.35
C VAL A 577 -0.21 -11.45 -9.94
N HIS A 578 -0.86 -12.16 -10.88
CA HIS A 578 -0.31 -13.41 -11.38
C HIS A 578 0.87 -13.23 -12.35
N PRO A 579 0.84 -12.29 -13.32
CA PRO A 579 2.03 -11.90 -14.08
C PRO A 579 3.14 -11.28 -13.23
N MET A 580 2.80 -10.54 -12.17
CA MET A 580 3.82 -10.09 -11.20
C MET A 580 4.51 -11.28 -10.54
N ARG A 581 3.75 -12.29 -10.12
CA ARG A 581 4.32 -13.53 -9.60
C ARG A 581 5.23 -14.21 -10.62
N LEU A 582 4.74 -14.43 -11.85
CA LEU A 582 5.52 -15.00 -12.97
C LEU A 582 6.84 -14.23 -13.20
N THR A 583 6.82 -12.91 -13.04
CA THR A 583 8.01 -12.08 -13.18
C THR A 583 8.96 -12.24 -11.99
N PHE A 584 8.45 -12.24 -10.75
CA PHE A 584 9.28 -12.22 -9.54
C PHE A 584 9.79 -13.60 -9.12
N VAL A 585 8.97 -14.65 -9.26
CA VAL A 585 9.30 -15.99 -8.77
C VAL A 585 9.90 -16.84 -9.88
N GLU A 586 9.39 -16.74 -11.10
CA GLU A 586 9.84 -17.56 -12.22
C GLU A 586 10.93 -16.82 -13.03
N PHE A 587 10.72 -15.58 -13.49
CA PHE A 587 11.71 -14.88 -14.32
C PHE A 587 12.93 -14.37 -13.54
N PHE A 588 12.77 -13.66 -12.41
CA PHE A 588 13.91 -13.13 -11.63
C PHE A 588 14.80 -14.22 -11.04
N LYS A 589 14.20 -15.32 -10.56
CA LYS A 589 14.92 -16.50 -10.11
C LYS A 589 15.77 -17.10 -11.24
N ASN A 590 15.18 -17.28 -12.43
CA ASN A 590 15.87 -17.88 -13.57
C ASN A 590 16.86 -16.91 -14.25
N SER A 591 16.72 -15.60 -14.04
CA SER A 591 17.70 -14.59 -14.47
C SER A 591 18.87 -14.39 -13.50
N GLY A 592 18.88 -15.08 -12.36
CA GLY A 592 19.95 -14.95 -11.36
C GLY A 592 19.97 -13.57 -10.71
N TYR A 593 18.79 -13.01 -10.49
CA TYR A 593 18.61 -11.74 -9.80
C TYR A 593 18.70 -11.93 -8.28
N GLU A 594 19.71 -11.35 -7.64
CA GLU A 594 19.85 -11.38 -6.18
C GLU A 594 19.07 -10.23 -5.53
N GLY A 595 19.05 -9.06 -6.18
CA GLY A 595 18.36 -7.87 -5.70
C GLY A 595 18.91 -7.32 -4.37
N GLY A 596 18.16 -6.43 -3.74
CA GLY A 596 18.51 -5.82 -2.44
C GLY A 596 19.33 -4.53 -2.53
N GLY A 597 19.37 -3.88 -3.70
CA GLY A 597 19.97 -2.56 -3.85
C GLY A 597 19.24 -1.46 -3.06
N LYS A 598 19.97 -0.41 -2.68
CA LYS A 598 19.38 0.77 -2.02
C LYS A 598 18.93 1.78 -3.07
N GLU A 599 17.75 2.37 -2.91
CA GLU A 599 17.28 3.43 -3.80
C GLU A 599 18.10 4.71 -3.62
N TYR A 600 18.48 5.33 -4.74
CA TYR A 600 19.08 6.65 -4.73
C TYR A 600 18.05 7.72 -4.32
N LYS A 601 18.23 8.23 -3.11
CA LYS A 601 17.44 9.32 -2.52
C LYS A 601 18.34 10.54 -2.28
N PRO A 602 18.39 11.50 -3.20
CA PRO A 602 19.24 12.67 -3.02
C PRO A 602 18.73 13.53 -1.85
N PHE A 603 19.65 14.08 -1.07
CA PHE A 603 19.36 15.00 0.02
C PHE A 603 18.89 16.35 -0.55
N LYS A 604 17.60 16.68 -0.39
CA LYS A 604 16.93 17.84 -1.01
C LYS A 604 16.06 18.59 0.02
N SER A 605 15.76 19.86 -0.25
CA SER A 605 14.87 20.72 0.56
C SER A 605 13.37 20.61 0.24
#